data_AF-A0A3N5W1R6-F1
#
_entry.id   AF-A0A3N5W1R6-F1
#
_cell.length_a   1.000
_cell.length_b   1.000
_cell.length_c   1.000
_cell.angle_alpha   90.00
_cell.angle_beta   90.00
_cell.angle_gamma   90.00
#
_symmetry.space_group_name_H-M   'P 1'
#
loop_
_entity.id
_entity.type
_entity.pdbx_description
1 polymer ?
#
loop_
_entity_poly.entity_id
_entity_poly.type
_entity_poly.pdbx_seq_one_letter_code
_entity_poly.pdbx_strand_id
1 'polypeptide(L)'
;MAKQPWQMVRNDWTDYKASCLCADILAGRGPWEVDKLGYHVDHVRQAYEAGLPVPAEVLADYTNERPHWRPPASKWFVSVAGDLCNTEDINCRPVRRGYAVHHAQINTARELAATLRAGEFAWPGGYRLAFITEDGELLCFKCARENFAQIARAIKDRAGDGWRIVATTNLGEQDPDEQAETCANCYAVLLPAAE
;
A
#
# COMPACT_ATOMS: atom_id res chain seq x y z
N MET A 1 -27.98 -10.31 39.97
CA MET A 1 -27.91 -10.50 38.51
C MET A 1 -26.59 -11.21 38.20
N ALA A 2 -26.61 -12.29 37.45
CA ALA A 2 -25.36 -12.95 37.02
C ALA A 2 -24.59 -11.99 36.10
N LYS A 3 -23.30 -11.76 36.38
CA LYS A 3 -22.44 -10.98 35.49
C LYS A 3 -22.34 -11.71 34.15
N GLN A 4 -22.43 -10.98 33.05
CA GLN A 4 -22.14 -11.54 31.73
C GLN A 4 -20.64 -11.73 31.55
N PRO A 5 -20.18 -12.63 30.66
CA PRO A 5 -18.76 -12.90 30.44
C PRO A 5 -17.91 -11.63 30.24
N TRP A 6 -18.35 -10.69 29.40
CA TRP A 6 -17.64 -9.43 29.13
C TRP A 6 -17.67 -8.40 30.27
N GLN A 7 -18.39 -8.69 31.36
CA GLN A 7 -18.46 -7.87 32.57
C GLN A 7 -17.60 -8.44 33.71
N MET A 8 -16.99 -9.60 33.51
CA MET A 8 -16.10 -10.24 34.46
C MET A 8 -14.67 -9.77 34.20
N VAL A 9 -13.89 -9.59 35.27
CA VAL A 9 -12.43 -9.48 35.12
C VAL A 9 -11.85 -10.86 34.79
N ARG A 10 -10.63 -10.91 34.26
CA ARG A 10 -10.01 -12.16 33.79
C ARG A 10 -9.92 -13.23 34.89
N ASN A 11 -9.68 -12.82 36.13
CA ASN A 11 -9.66 -13.72 37.29
C ASN A 11 -11.06 -14.27 37.58
N ASP A 12 -12.08 -13.42 37.67
CA ASP A 12 -13.49 -13.82 37.85
C ASP A 12 -13.93 -14.84 36.77
N TRP A 13 -13.52 -14.64 35.51
CA TRP A 13 -13.81 -15.57 34.42
C TRP A 13 -13.10 -16.92 34.58
N THR A 14 -11.86 -16.91 35.06
CA THR A 14 -11.09 -18.13 35.30
C THR A 14 -11.72 -18.95 36.42
N ASP A 15 -12.13 -18.30 37.51
CA ASP A 15 -12.84 -18.94 38.62
C ASP A 15 -14.20 -19.49 38.17
N TYR A 16 -14.93 -18.74 37.34
CA TYR A 16 -16.19 -19.19 36.76
C TYR A 16 -15.99 -20.47 35.90
N LYS A 17 -14.97 -20.49 35.03
CA LYS A 17 -14.64 -21.69 34.24
C LYS A 17 -14.27 -22.89 35.11
N ALA A 18 -13.46 -22.68 36.14
CA ALA A 18 -13.08 -23.72 37.08
C ALA A 18 -14.32 -24.29 37.79
N SER A 19 -15.26 -23.43 38.19
CA SER A 19 -16.52 -23.84 38.82
C SER A 19 -17.41 -24.68 37.88
N CYS A 20 -17.50 -24.30 36.60
CA CYS A 20 -18.26 -25.04 35.59
C CYS A 20 -17.64 -26.42 35.33
N LEU A 21 -16.31 -26.48 35.19
CA LEU A 21 -15.59 -27.74 35.01
C LEU A 21 -15.81 -28.68 36.22
N CYS A 22 -15.66 -28.18 37.44
CA CYS A 22 -15.94 -28.96 38.64
C CYS A 22 -17.37 -29.50 38.69
N ALA A 23 -18.36 -28.67 38.30
CA ALA A 23 -19.76 -29.09 38.25
C ALA A 23 -20.00 -30.20 37.22
N ASP A 24 -19.35 -30.15 36.05
CA ASP A 24 -19.48 -31.20 35.04
C ASP A 24 -18.79 -32.50 35.46
N ILE A 25 -17.62 -32.42 36.09
CA ILE A 25 -16.91 -33.58 36.67
C ILE A 25 -17.80 -34.27 37.71
N LEU A 26 -18.37 -33.51 38.65
CA LEU A 26 -19.25 -34.05 39.69
C LEU A 26 -20.55 -34.64 39.13
N ALA A 27 -21.04 -34.09 38.01
CA ALA A 27 -22.22 -34.60 37.32
C ALA A 27 -21.94 -35.77 36.37
N GLY A 28 -20.67 -36.17 36.20
CA GLY A 28 -20.26 -37.24 35.26
C GLY A 28 -20.58 -36.92 33.80
N ARG A 29 -20.70 -35.64 33.44
CA ARG A 29 -21.06 -35.21 32.07
C ARG A 29 -19.81 -35.13 31.21
N GLY A 30 -19.78 -35.87 30.10
CA GLY A 30 -18.77 -35.73 29.05
C GLY A 30 -19.45 -35.73 27.67
N PRO A 31 -19.04 -34.86 26.73
CA PRO A 31 -17.99 -33.82 26.81
C PRO A 31 -18.34 -32.63 27.74
N TRP A 32 -17.32 -31.94 28.24
CA TRP A 32 -17.46 -30.87 29.25
C TRP A 32 -18.04 -29.59 28.62
N GLU A 33 -19.00 -28.95 29.29
CA GLU A 33 -19.60 -27.70 28.81
C GLU A 33 -18.61 -26.52 28.90
N VAL A 34 -17.59 -26.63 29.77
CA VAL A 34 -16.54 -25.60 29.90
C VAL A 34 -15.77 -25.35 28.59
N ASP A 35 -15.66 -26.36 27.72
CA ASP A 35 -14.95 -26.26 26.45
C ASP A 35 -15.72 -25.36 25.45
N LYS A 36 -17.05 -25.28 25.60
CA LYS A 36 -17.92 -24.43 24.76
C LYS A 36 -17.91 -22.96 25.18
N LEU A 37 -17.38 -22.64 26.36
CA LEU A 37 -17.36 -21.26 26.88
C LEU A 37 -16.36 -20.35 26.16
N GLY A 38 -15.43 -20.88 25.35
CA GLY A 38 -14.49 -20.07 24.55
C GLY A 38 -13.49 -19.25 25.40
N TYR A 39 -12.76 -18.31 24.79
CA TYR A 39 -11.82 -17.44 25.53
C TYR A 39 -12.51 -16.14 26.00
N HIS A 40 -12.09 -15.63 27.15
CA HIS A 40 -12.64 -14.39 27.72
C HIS A 40 -12.51 -13.19 26.78
N VAL A 41 -11.37 -13.10 26.10
CA VAL A 41 -11.09 -12.04 25.11
C VAL A 41 -12.11 -12.01 23.96
N ASP A 42 -12.61 -13.16 23.54
CA ASP A 42 -13.56 -13.24 22.43
C ASP A 42 -14.92 -12.65 22.83
N HIS A 43 -15.36 -12.91 24.06
CA HIS A 43 -16.59 -12.32 24.62
C HIS A 43 -16.48 -10.80 24.78
N VAL A 44 -15.33 -10.31 25.27
CA VAL A 44 -15.07 -8.86 25.38
C VAL A 44 -15.03 -8.20 24.00
N ARG A 45 -14.44 -8.85 22.99
CA ARG A 45 -14.39 -8.35 21.61
C ARG A 45 -15.78 -8.28 20.98
N GLN A 46 -16.58 -9.34 21.09
CA GLN A 46 -17.94 -9.37 20.56
C GLN A 46 -18.82 -8.28 21.20
N ALA A 47 -18.68 -8.06 22.51
CA ALA A 47 -19.39 -7.00 23.21
C ALA A 47 -19.01 -5.61 22.69
N TYR A 48 -17.73 -5.39 22.38
CA TYR A 48 -17.24 -4.13 21.80
C TYR A 48 -17.78 -3.89 20.38
N GLU A 49 -17.75 -4.91 19.52
CA GLU A 49 -18.32 -4.86 18.16
C GLU A 49 -19.83 -4.59 18.17
N ALA A 50 -20.54 -5.13 19.17
CA ALA A 50 -21.97 -4.89 19.37
C ALA A 50 -22.29 -3.55 20.07
N GLY A 51 -21.28 -2.76 20.45
CA GLY A 51 -21.47 -1.46 21.13
C GLY A 51 -21.98 -1.57 22.57
N LEU A 52 -21.76 -2.70 23.24
CA LEU A 52 -22.18 -2.92 24.62
C LEU A 52 -21.21 -2.26 25.62
N PRO A 53 -21.70 -1.82 26.80
CA PRO A 53 -20.86 -1.18 27.81
C PRO A 53 -19.96 -2.22 28.51
N VAL A 54 -18.66 -2.17 28.24
CA VAL A 54 -17.63 -2.98 28.91
C VAL A 54 -17.02 -2.19 30.07
N PRO A 55 -16.95 -2.74 31.30
CA PRO A 55 -16.37 -2.04 32.45
C PRO A 55 -14.88 -1.72 32.25
N ALA A 56 -14.45 -0.56 32.77
CA ALA A 56 -13.05 -0.11 32.65
C ALA A 56 -12.05 -1.08 33.31
N GLU A 57 -12.46 -1.76 34.39
CA GLU A 57 -11.67 -2.78 35.08
C GLU A 57 -11.37 -3.98 34.18
N VAL A 58 -12.34 -4.42 33.37
CA VAL A 58 -12.16 -5.50 32.40
C VAL A 58 -11.19 -5.06 31.29
N LEU A 59 -11.31 -3.83 30.81
CA LEU A 59 -10.40 -3.28 29.80
C LEU A 59 -8.96 -3.11 30.30
N ALA A 60 -8.77 -2.95 31.62
CA ALA A 60 -7.44 -2.86 32.23
C ALA A 60 -6.68 -4.19 32.19
N ASP A 61 -7.38 -5.34 32.23
CA ASP A 61 -6.76 -6.66 32.04
C ASP A 61 -6.24 -6.87 30.62
N TYR A 62 -6.70 -6.05 29.67
CA TYR A 62 -6.44 -6.11 28.25
C TYR A 62 -5.64 -4.90 27.76
N THR A 63 -4.71 -4.39 28.57
CA THR A 63 -3.91 -3.18 28.25
C THR A 63 -3.12 -3.25 26.92
N ASN A 64 -2.63 -4.44 26.53
CA ASN A 64 -1.99 -4.69 25.23
C ASN A 64 -2.99 -4.98 24.10
N GLU A 65 -4.25 -5.16 24.44
CA GLU A 65 -5.37 -5.44 23.54
C GLU A 65 -6.44 -4.34 23.59
N ARG A 66 -6.11 -3.14 24.13
CA ARG A 66 -6.80 -1.91 23.69
C ARG A 66 -6.90 -2.08 22.19
N PRO A 67 -8.10 -2.06 21.60
CA PRO A 67 -8.23 -2.34 20.18
C PRO A 67 -7.32 -1.33 19.51
N HIS A 68 -6.12 -1.79 19.13
CA HIS A 68 -5.32 -1.10 18.16
C HIS A 68 -6.32 -1.05 17.04
N TRP A 69 -6.72 0.17 16.71
CA TRP A 69 -7.35 0.46 15.45
C TRP A 69 -6.72 -0.48 14.42
N ARG A 70 -7.39 -1.59 14.09
CA ARG A 70 -6.94 -2.43 13.00
C ARG A 70 -7.40 -1.61 11.84
N PRO A 71 -6.50 -0.97 11.06
CA PRO A 71 -6.93 -0.56 9.74
C PRO A 71 -7.59 -1.79 9.10
N PRO A 72 -8.70 -1.62 8.35
CA PRO A 72 -9.31 -2.73 7.63
C PRO A 72 -8.18 -3.50 6.95
N ALA A 73 -8.18 -4.84 7.08
CA ALA A 73 -7.08 -5.73 6.66
C ALA A 73 -6.36 -5.13 5.45
N SER A 74 -5.07 -4.81 5.59
CA SER A 74 -4.33 -4.06 4.58
C SER A 74 -4.47 -4.78 3.24
N LYS A 75 -5.31 -4.23 2.36
CA LYS A 75 -5.51 -4.80 1.03
C LYS A 75 -4.20 -4.65 0.28
N TRP A 76 -3.63 -5.76 -0.13
CA TRP A 76 -2.42 -5.77 -0.93
C TRP A 76 -2.79 -5.60 -2.40
N PHE A 77 -2.03 -4.77 -3.10
CA PHE A 77 -2.19 -4.57 -4.52
C PHE A 77 -0.87 -4.88 -5.21
N VAL A 78 -0.96 -5.41 -6.42
CA VAL A 78 0.18 -5.75 -7.26
C VAL A 78 -0.01 -5.15 -8.64
N SER A 79 1.08 -4.78 -9.31
CA SER A 79 1.04 -4.42 -10.73
C SER A 79 1.32 -5.64 -11.61
N VAL A 80 0.38 -6.03 -12.45
CA VAL A 80 0.54 -7.13 -13.43
C VAL A 80 0.40 -6.55 -14.83
N ALA A 81 1.41 -6.73 -15.68
CA ALA A 81 1.46 -6.12 -17.02
C ALA A 81 1.20 -4.59 -17.01
N GLY A 82 1.52 -3.94 -15.89
CA GLY A 82 1.31 -2.51 -15.66
C GLY A 82 -0.08 -2.10 -15.17
N ASP A 83 -1.03 -3.02 -15.04
CA ASP A 83 -2.33 -2.78 -14.41
C ASP A 83 -2.28 -3.05 -12.89
N LEU A 84 -2.98 -2.26 -12.09
CA LEU A 84 -3.09 -2.46 -10.64
C LEU A 84 -4.21 -3.45 -10.34
N CYS A 85 -3.88 -4.57 -9.70
CA CYS A 85 -4.81 -5.63 -9.32
C CYS A 85 -4.83 -5.84 -7.80
N ASN A 86 -5.98 -6.22 -7.25
CA ASN A 86 -6.09 -6.66 -5.85
C ASN A 86 -5.57 -8.10 -5.76
N THR A 87 -4.70 -8.40 -4.80
CA THR A 87 -4.16 -9.75 -4.59
C THR A 87 -5.19 -10.76 -4.10
N GLU A 88 -6.31 -10.29 -3.52
CA GLU A 88 -7.39 -11.15 -3.03
C GLU A 88 -8.31 -11.65 -4.16
N ASP A 89 -8.28 -11.03 -5.34
CA ASP A 89 -9.08 -11.48 -6.49
C ASP A 89 -8.31 -12.53 -7.28
N ILE A 90 -8.78 -13.78 -7.24
CA ILE A 90 -8.21 -14.91 -7.97
C ILE A 90 -8.20 -14.69 -9.49
N ASN A 91 -9.12 -13.86 -10.00
CA ASN A 91 -9.18 -13.52 -11.42
C ASN A 91 -8.28 -12.34 -11.78
N CYS A 92 -7.58 -11.76 -10.79
CA CYS A 92 -6.67 -10.64 -10.94
C CYS A 92 -7.30 -9.48 -11.74
N ARG A 93 -8.58 -9.16 -11.49
CA ARG A 93 -9.25 -8.11 -12.26
C ARG A 93 -8.59 -6.76 -11.96
N PRO A 94 -8.30 -5.95 -13.00
CA PRO A 94 -7.61 -4.69 -12.81
C PRO A 94 -8.52 -3.71 -12.08
N VAL A 95 -8.10 -3.28 -10.89
CA VAL A 95 -8.66 -2.16 -10.12
C VAL A 95 -8.41 -0.87 -10.87
N ARG A 96 -7.23 -0.74 -11.48
CA ARG A 96 -6.88 0.42 -12.32
C ARG A 96 -5.99 -0.01 -13.47
N ARG A 97 -6.43 0.26 -14.70
CA ARG A 97 -5.63 0.05 -15.90
C ARG A 97 -4.56 1.11 -16.09
N GLY A 98 -3.42 0.71 -16.66
CA GLY A 98 -2.27 1.58 -16.95
C GLY A 98 -1.76 2.27 -15.69
N TYR A 99 -1.55 1.50 -14.62
CA TYR A 99 -1.04 2.03 -13.36
C TYR A 99 0.47 2.27 -13.42
N ALA A 100 1.24 1.33 -13.97
CA ALA A 100 2.69 1.38 -14.06
C ALA A 100 3.13 0.87 -15.45
N VAL A 101 3.03 1.75 -16.45
CA VAL A 101 3.43 1.48 -17.83
C VAL A 101 4.24 2.64 -18.37
N HIS A 102 5.19 2.37 -19.27
CA HIS A 102 5.91 3.43 -19.99
C HIS A 102 5.07 3.93 -21.15
N HIS A 103 4.94 5.24 -21.27
CA HIS A 103 4.32 5.91 -22.40
C HIS A 103 5.38 6.63 -23.22
N ALA A 104 5.43 6.36 -24.53
CA ALA A 104 6.34 7.07 -25.44
C ALA A 104 5.97 8.56 -25.55
N GLN A 105 4.67 8.86 -25.62
CA GLN A 105 4.13 10.23 -25.61
C GLN A 105 3.33 10.45 -24.33
N ILE A 106 3.53 11.60 -23.70
CA ILE A 106 2.89 11.98 -22.44
C ILE A 106 2.01 13.20 -22.69
N ASN A 107 0.71 12.97 -22.75
CA ASN A 107 -0.29 14.03 -22.95
C ASN A 107 -1.01 14.40 -21.66
N THR A 108 -1.00 13.51 -20.67
CA THR A 108 -1.70 13.70 -19.40
C THR A 108 -0.81 13.45 -18.20
N ALA A 109 -1.07 14.14 -17.09
CA ALA A 109 -0.38 13.91 -15.82
C ALA A 109 -0.54 12.47 -15.29
N ARG A 110 -1.62 11.77 -15.69
CA ARG A 110 -1.84 10.37 -15.37
C ARG A 110 -0.82 9.46 -16.05
N GLU A 111 -0.54 9.71 -17.33
CA GLU A 111 0.47 8.98 -18.11
C GLU A 111 1.86 9.23 -17.53
N LEU A 112 2.19 10.48 -17.20
CA LEU A 112 3.45 10.80 -16.51
C LEU A 112 3.60 10.00 -15.22
N ALA A 113 2.56 9.99 -14.38
CA ALA A 113 2.59 9.25 -13.13
C ALA A 113 2.70 7.73 -13.35
N ALA A 114 2.13 7.20 -14.45
CA ALA A 114 2.26 5.80 -14.80
C ALA A 114 3.70 5.46 -15.23
N THR A 115 4.31 6.29 -16.09
CA THR A 115 5.71 6.11 -16.52
C THR A 115 6.67 6.21 -15.34
N LEU A 116 6.47 7.16 -14.42
CA LEU A 116 7.30 7.29 -13.20
C LEU A 116 7.21 6.09 -12.26
N ARG A 117 6.07 5.39 -12.24
CA ARG A 117 5.88 4.16 -11.46
C ARG A 117 6.45 2.92 -12.15
N ALA A 118 6.47 2.91 -13.48
CA ALA A 118 7.08 1.83 -14.26
C ALA A 118 8.60 1.77 -14.03
N GLY A 119 9.25 2.92 -13.87
CA GLY A 119 10.67 3.02 -13.49
C GLY A 119 11.54 3.67 -14.56
N GLU A 120 12.84 3.79 -14.30
CA GLU A 120 13.79 4.46 -15.20
C GLU A 120 14.36 3.56 -16.30
N PHE A 121 13.99 2.27 -16.32
CA PHE A 121 14.52 1.29 -17.26
C PHE A 121 13.39 0.70 -18.10
N ALA A 122 13.59 0.64 -19.41
CA ALA A 122 12.63 0.05 -20.34
C ALA A 122 12.66 -1.49 -20.29
N TRP A 123 11.49 -2.10 -20.48
CA TRP A 123 11.36 -3.53 -20.68
C TRP A 123 10.72 -3.82 -22.06
N PRO A 124 11.22 -4.81 -22.84
CA PRO A 124 12.43 -5.61 -22.61
C PRO A 124 13.70 -4.86 -23.06
N GLY A 125 14.83 -5.05 -22.37
CA GLY A 125 16.14 -4.54 -22.81
C GLY A 125 16.93 -3.73 -21.77
N GLY A 126 16.28 -3.19 -20.75
CA GLY A 126 16.96 -2.49 -19.65
C GLY A 126 17.59 -1.16 -20.05
N TYR A 127 17.23 -0.60 -21.20
CA TYR A 127 17.69 0.73 -21.63
C TYR A 127 17.24 1.77 -20.61
N ARG A 128 18.15 2.69 -20.27
CA ARG A 128 17.82 3.81 -19.41
C ARG A 128 16.88 4.76 -20.15
N LEU A 129 15.90 5.30 -19.47
CA LEU A 129 14.93 6.23 -20.03
C LEU A 129 15.19 7.64 -19.48
N ALA A 130 14.90 8.64 -20.31
CA ALA A 130 14.77 10.03 -19.90
C ALA A 130 13.46 10.62 -20.42
N PHE A 131 13.06 11.75 -19.84
CA PHE A 131 11.94 12.52 -20.34
C PHE A 131 12.43 13.64 -21.26
N ILE A 132 11.68 13.88 -22.32
CA ILE A 132 11.88 15.03 -23.22
C ILE A 132 10.88 16.10 -22.85
N THR A 133 11.36 17.31 -22.59
CA THR A 133 10.56 18.52 -22.38
C THR A 133 10.22 19.19 -23.71
N GLU A 134 9.23 20.08 -23.72
CA GLU A 134 8.75 20.76 -24.95
C GLU A 134 9.85 21.57 -25.67
N ASP A 135 10.80 22.11 -24.92
CA ASP A 135 11.98 22.81 -25.41
C ASP A 135 13.04 21.88 -26.04
N GLY A 136 12.84 20.56 -25.94
CA GLY A 136 13.74 19.55 -26.48
C GLY A 136 14.84 19.13 -25.50
N GLU A 137 14.82 19.63 -24.27
CA GLU A 137 15.80 19.23 -23.25
C GLU A 137 15.44 17.88 -22.59
N LEU A 138 16.43 17.29 -21.90
CA LEU A 138 16.29 16.01 -21.22
C LEU A 138 16.14 16.19 -19.71
N LEU A 139 15.20 15.46 -19.12
CA LEU A 139 14.97 15.45 -17.68
C LEU A 139 15.10 14.04 -17.10
N CYS A 140 15.84 13.91 -16.01
CA CYS A 140 16.03 12.63 -15.32
C CYS A 140 14.82 12.24 -14.47
N PHE A 141 14.66 10.94 -14.22
CA PHE A 141 13.54 10.41 -13.40
C PHE A 141 13.50 10.97 -11.98
N LYS A 142 14.67 11.29 -11.39
CA LYS A 142 14.77 11.90 -10.07
C LYS A 142 14.14 13.30 -10.07
N CYS A 143 14.58 14.18 -10.96
CA CYS A 143 14.04 15.54 -11.05
C CYS A 143 12.58 15.56 -11.47
N ALA A 144 12.15 14.64 -12.35
CA ALA A 144 10.75 14.48 -12.71
C ALA A 144 9.87 14.06 -11.52
N ARG A 145 10.41 13.22 -10.61
CA ARG A 145 9.70 12.79 -9.40
C ARG A 145 9.62 13.92 -8.35
N GLU A 146 10.71 14.65 -8.15
CA GLU A 146 10.77 15.77 -7.20
C GLU A 146 9.88 16.94 -7.63
N ASN A 147 9.84 17.24 -8.93
CA ASN A 147 9.07 18.36 -9.50
C ASN A 147 7.75 17.92 -10.16
N PHE A 148 7.22 16.75 -9.78
CA PHE A 148 6.04 16.16 -10.41
C PHE A 148 4.83 17.11 -10.43
N ALA A 149 4.61 17.86 -9.35
CA ALA A 149 3.49 18.79 -9.26
C ALA A 149 3.56 19.93 -10.29
N GLN A 150 4.77 20.45 -10.53
CA GLN A 150 5.02 21.51 -11.50
C GLN A 150 4.83 21.00 -12.93
N ILE A 151 5.43 19.84 -13.23
CA ILE A 151 5.30 19.20 -14.55
C ILE A 151 3.84 18.82 -14.83
N ALA A 152 3.13 18.24 -13.85
CA ALA A 152 1.73 17.88 -14.00
C ALA A 152 0.85 19.11 -14.29
N ARG A 153 1.17 20.26 -13.68
CA ARG A 153 0.50 21.53 -13.98
C ARG A 153 0.85 22.02 -15.38
N ALA A 154 2.11 21.99 -15.78
CA ALA A 154 2.55 22.38 -17.12
C ALA A 154 1.88 21.53 -18.22
N ILE A 155 1.74 20.21 -18.01
CA ILE A 155 1.01 19.30 -18.91
C ILE A 155 -0.48 19.68 -18.97
N LYS A 156 -1.12 19.90 -17.81
CA LYS A 156 -2.54 20.23 -17.73
C LYS A 156 -2.86 21.57 -18.40
N ASP A 157 -2.08 22.59 -18.09
CA ASP A 157 -2.29 23.96 -18.56
C ASP A 157 -1.68 24.20 -19.95
N ARG A 158 -0.95 23.19 -20.49
CA ARG A 158 -0.15 23.28 -21.72
C ARG A 158 0.79 24.49 -21.71
N ALA A 159 1.37 24.78 -20.55
CA ALA A 159 2.30 25.89 -20.38
C ALA A 159 3.63 25.59 -21.11
N GLY A 160 4.20 26.60 -21.75
CA GLY A 160 5.54 26.56 -22.35
C GLY A 160 6.59 27.12 -21.40
N ASP A 161 6.62 26.62 -20.17
CA ASP A 161 7.51 27.08 -19.09
C ASP A 161 8.80 26.25 -18.95
N GLY A 162 9.07 25.38 -19.94
CA GLY A 162 10.20 24.42 -19.94
C GLY A 162 9.94 23.15 -19.12
N TRP A 163 8.89 23.11 -18.30
CA TRP A 163 8.59 21.95 -17.44
C TRP A 163 7.67 20.93 -18.11
N ARG A 164 7.06 21.28 -19.24
CA ARG A 164 6.12 20.39 -19.91
C ARG A 164 6.84 19.24 -20.58
N ILE A 165 6.74 18.06 -19.97
CA ILE A 165 7.20 16.81 -20.58
C ILE A 165 6.24 16.40 -21.69
N VAL A 166 6.79 16.10 -22.87
CA VAL A 166 6.04 15.68 -24.05
C VAL A 166 6.23 14.20 -24.38
N ALA A 167 7.39 13.64 -24.04
CA ALA A 167 7.73 12.27 -24.42
C ALA A 167 8.71 11.61 -23.44
N THR A 168 8.85 10.29 -23.58
CA THR A 168 9.91 9.50 -22.94
C THR A 168 10.75 8.87 -24.04
N THR A 169 12.07 8.98 -23.91
CA THR A 169 13.04 8.41 -24.85
C THR A 169 13.98 7.44 -24.15
N ASN A 170 14.46 6.45 -24.90
CA ASN A 170 15.56 5.60 -24.51
C ASN A 170 16.88 6.32 -24.73
N LEU A 171 17.79 6.12 -23.78
CA LEU A 171 19.18 6.51 -23.84
C LEU A 171 19.96 5.22 -24.14
N GLY A 172 20.86 5.24 -25.12
CA GLY A 172 21.75 4.11 -25.38
C GLY A 172 22.11 3.83 -26.82
N GLU A 173 21.51 4.54 -27.78
CA GLU A 173 22.03 4.60 -29.15
C GLU A 173 22.77 5.92 -29.27
N GLN A 174 24.08 5.89 -29.05
CA GLN A 174 24.95 7.04 -29.28
C GLN A 174 25.86 6.76 -30.46
N ASP A 175 25.95 7.74 -31.35
CA ASP A 175 27.04 7.79 -32.33
C ASP A 175 28.35 8.19 -31.61
N PRO A 176 29.52 7.75 -32.08
CA PRO A 176 30.80 8.02 -31.43
C PRO A 176 31.15 9.52 -31.32
N ASP A 177 30.50 10.38 -32.11
CA ASP A 177 30.69 11.83 -32.11
C ASP A 177 29.65 12.58 -31.24
N GLU A 178 28.72 11.88 -30.58
CA GLU A 178 27.67 12.50 -29.77
C GLU A 178 28.16 12.94 -28.38
N GLN A 179 27.70 14.12 -27.96
CA GLN A 179 28.03 14.71 -26.67
C GLN A 179 27.31 13.95 -25.53
N ALA A 180 27.86 14.07 -24.32
CA ALA A 180 27.22 13.52 -23.13
C ALA A 180 25.83 14.15 -22.92
N GLU A 181 24.82 13.31 -22.75
CA GLU A 181 23.46 13.75 -22.46
C GLU A 181 23.33 14.03 -20.96
N THR A 182 22.86 15.22 -20.61
CA THR A 182 22.75 15.67 -19.21
C THR A 182 21.33 16.12 -18.89
N CYS A 183 20.96 16.02 -17.62
CA CYS A 183 19.69 16.51 -17.12
C CYS A 183 19.66 18.05 -17.08
N ALA A 184 18.66 18.68 -17.69
CA ALA A 184 18.48 20.12 -17.70
C ALA A 184 18.43 20.77 -16.31
N ASN A 185 17.83 20.08 -15.33
CA ASN A 185 17.61 20.66 -14.00
C ASN A 185 18.79 20.44 -13.03
N CYS A 186 19.40 19.24 -13.04
CA CYS A 186 20.45 18.89 -12.07
C CYS A 186 21.83 18.66 -12.68
N TYR A 187 21.96 18.77 -14.00
CA TYR A 187 23.20 18.56 -14.76
C TYR A 187 23.86 17.18 -14.54
N ALA A 188 23.11 16.22 -13.98
CA ALA A 188 23.58 14.86 -13.84
C ALA A 188 23.72 14.23 -15.23
N VAL A 189 24.84 13.55 -15.46
CA VAL A 189 25.09 12.78 -16.69
C VAL A 189 24.10 11.62 -16.75
N LEU A 190 23.29 11.62 -17.80
CA LEU A 190 22.31 10.57 -18.07
C LEU A 190 22.92 9.46 -18.90
N LEU A 191 23.71 9.86 -19.90
CA LEU A 191 24.52 9.01 -20.75
C LEU A 191 25.89 9.69 -20.95
N PRO A 192 27.02 9.02 -20.63
CA PRO A 192 28.35 9.59 -20.86
C PRO A 192 28.60 9.76 -22.36
N ALA A 193 29.61 10.55 -22.75
CA ALA A 193 30.05 10.55 -24.14
C ALA A 193 30.71 9.22 -24.48
N ALA A 194 30.59 8.78 -25.74
CA ALA A 194 31.35 7.63 -26.23
C ALA A 194 32.86 7.95 -26.18
N GLU A 195 33.66 7.01 -25.68
CA GLU A 195 35.13 7.09 -25.67
C GLU A 195 35.74 6.63 -26.99
#